data_AF-A0A7C8HUF0-F1
#
_entry.id   AF-A0A7C8HUF0-F1
#
_cell.length_a   1.000
_cell.length_b   1.000
_cell.length_c   1.000
_cell.angle_alpha   90.00
_cell.angle_beta   90.00
_cell.angle_gamma   90.00
#
_symmetry.space_group_name_H-M   'P 1'
#
loop_
_entity.id
_entity.type
_entity.pdbx_description
1 polymer ?
#
loop_
_entity_poly.entity_id
_entity_poly.type
_entity_poly.pdbx_seq_one_letter_code
_entity_poly.pdbx_strand_id
1 'polypeptide(L)'
;MEIELLFTTGVLSAGIAALVAGLNVSKTISAQNVTQERKLWRETIRKLTLEVHDALSNGDEQKLLKLRTSFTNLLNLTHYEDRKLIACIELGGDVGKKQNEFAERISFLLKHDWERVKHEVSFYSKFLYHEPKRVSYDDWKCDPEMCTCSKDKRALYAIVSVPYCFIFDRVNSFAEKQAAFFLKLDNKAEKK
;
A
#
# COMPACT_ATOMS: atom_id res chain seq x y z
N MET A 1 16.18 50.61 -2.13
CA MET A 1 16.77 49.35 -2.65
C MET A 1 16.53 48.15 -1.74
N GLU A 2 16.74 48.23 -0.41
CA GLU A 2 16.54 47.07 0.48
C GLU A 2 15.08 46.60 0.58
N ILE A 3 14.12 47.52 0.63
CA ILE A 3 12.69 47.21 0.79
C ILE A 3 12.12 46.47 -0.44
N GLU A 4 12.49 46.86 -1.66
CA GLU A 4 12.04 46.20 -2.90
C GLU A 4 12.61 44.77 -3.03
N LEU A 5 13.83 44.55 -2.55
CA LEU A 5 14.44 43.23 -2.52
C LEU A 5 13.68 42.30 -1.54
N LEU A 6 13.26 42.83 -0.39
CA LEU A 6 12.47 42.08 0.59
C LEU A 6 11.08 41.72 0.07
N PHE A 7 10.41 42.64 -0.63
CA PHE A 7 9.08 42.36 -1.20
C PHE A 7 9.14 41.35 -2.36
N THR A 8 10.11 41.49 -3.26
CA THR A 8 10.26 40.55 -4.40
C THR A 8 10.64 39.15 -3.96
N THR A 9 11.57 39.00 -3.01
CA THR A 9 11.93 37.69 -2.44
C THR A 9 10.80 37.09 -1.60
N GLY A 10 10.06 37.91 -0.86
CA GLY A 10 8.88 37.49 -0.10
C GLY A 10 7.77 36.92 -1.00
N VAL A 11 7.39 37.64 -2.06
CA VAL A 11 6.36 37.19 -3.01
C VAL A 11 6.79 35.91 -3.75
N LEU A 12 8.05 35.82 -4.19
CA LEU A 12 8.59 34.61 -4.83
C LEU A 12 8.56 33.42 -3.88
N SER A 13 9.01 33.60 -2.64
CA SER A 13 8.99 32.54 -1.63
C SER A 13 7.57 32.08 -1.30
N ALA A 14 6.61 33.00 -1.18
CA ALA A 14 5.20 32.69 -0.96
C ALA A 14 4.58 31.94 -2.14
N GLY A 15 4.90 32.34 -3.38
CA GLY A 15 4.47 31.62 -4.58
C GLY A 15 5.01 30.20 -4.64
N ILE A 16 6.30 30.00 -4.33
CA ILE A 16 6.90 28.67 -4.25
C ILE A 16 6.26 27.85 -3.13
N ALA A 17 6.03 28.44 -1.96
CA ALA A 17 5.40 27.77 -0.83
C ALA A 17 3.95 27.34 -1.15
N ALA A 18 3.17 28.21 -1.79
CA ALA A 18 1.80 27.89 -2.23
C ALA A 18 1.78 26.75 -3.26
N LEU A 19 2.72 26.74 -4.21
CA LEU A 19 2.84 25.67 -5.20
C LEU A 19 3.21 24.33 -4.54
N VAL A 20 4.20 24.33 -3.64
CA VAL A 20 4.61 23.13 -2.91
C VAL A 20 3.47 22.62 -2.01
N ALA A 21 2.74 23.51 -1.34
CA ALA A 21 1.56 23.16 -0.54
C ALA A 21 0.47 22.51 -1.40
N GLY A 22 0.14 23.11 -2.55
CA GLY A 22 -0.84 22.55 -3.49
C GLY A 22 -0.46 21.13 -3.96
N LEU A 23 0.80 20.93 -4.36
CA LEU A 23 1.28 19.62 -4.79
C LEU A 23 1.22 18.57 -3.66
N ASN A 24 1.50 18.96 -2.42
CA ASN A 24 1.44 18.05 -1.27
C ASN A 24 0.00 17.64 -0.93
N VAL A 25 -0.96 18.56 -1.03
CA VAL A 25 -2.38 18.27 -0.82
C VAL A 25 -2.90 17.29 -1.88
N SER A 26 -2.66 17.55 -3.16
CA SER A 26 -3.12 16.66 -4.24
C SER A 26 -2.54 15.24 -4.12
N LYS A 27 -1.26 15.11 -3.76
CA LYS A 27 -0.61 13.81 -3.52
C LYS A 27 -1.27 13.07 -2.37
N THR A 28 -1.55 13.77 -1.27
CA THR A 28 -2.16 13.19 -0.07
C THR A 28 -3.56 12.67 -0.38
N ILE A 29 -4.37 13.45 -1.09
CA ILE A 29 -5.73 13.04 -1.49
C ILE A 29 -5.67 11.81 -2.40
N SER A 30 -4.81 11.82 -3.42
CA SER A 30 -4.68 10.68 -4.34
C SER A 30 -4.23 9.41 -3.61
N ALA A 31 -3.24 9.52 -2.71
CA ALA A 31 -2.76 8.39 -1.91
C ALA A 31 -3.86 7.87 -0.96
N GLN A 32 -4.65 8.76 -0.35
CA GLN A 32 -5.77 8.38 0.52
C GLN A 32 -6.86 7.63 -0.25
N ASN A 33 -7.25 8.11 -1.43
CA ASN A 33 -8.28 7.45 -2.23
C ASN A 33 -7.85 6.03 -2.64
N VAL A 34 -6.64 5.88 -3.18
CA VAL A 34 -6.09 4.57 -3.58
C VAL A 34 -6.01 3.62 -2.38
N THR A 35 -5.53 4.11 -1.23
CA THR A 35 -5.39 3.24 -0.04
C THR A 35 -6.74 2.82 0.54
N GLN A 36 -7.76 3.68 0.48
CA GLN A 36 -9.14 3.36 0.89
C GLN A 36 -9.78 2.31 -0.01
N GLU A 37 -9.77 2.52 -1.33
CA GLU A 37 -10.32 1.54 -2.30
C GLU A 37 -9.63 0.18 -2.17
N ARG A 38 -8.29 0.18 -2.04
CA ARG A 38 -7.50 -1.04 -1.85
C ARG A 38 -7.79 -1.73 -0.52
N LYS A 39 -8.05 -0.96 0.55
CA LYS A 39 -8.47 -1.53 1.84
C LYS A 39 -9.81 -2.24 1.69
N LEU A 40 -10.79 -1.59 1.06
CA LEU A 40 -12.11 -2.19 0.79
C LEU A 40 -11.97 -3.46 -0.06
N TRP A 41 -11.17 -3.41 -1.13
CA TRP A 41 -10.90 -4.57 -1.96
C TRP A 41 -10.31 -5.74 -1.16
N ARG A 42 -9.28 -5.50 -0.33
CA ARG A 42 -8.69 -6.55 0.53
C ARG A 42 -9.67 -7.11 1.55
N GLU A 43 -10.54 -6.28 2.12
CA GLU A 43 -11.59 -6.74 3.04
C GLU A 43 -12.59 -7.64 2.33
N THR A 44 -13.01 -7.28 1.12
CA THR A 44 -13.88 -8.12 0.27
C THR A 44 -13.22 -9.44 -0.07
N ILE A 45 -11.95 -9.43 -0.50
CA ILE A 45 -11.20 -10.66 -0.79
C ILE A 45 -11.12 -11.57 0.44
N ARG A 46 -10.83 -11.04 1.63
CA ARG A 46 -10.77 -11.83 2.86
C ARG A 46 -12.13 -12.44 3.22
N LYS A 47 -13.22 -11.68 3.09
CA LYS A 47 -14.58 -12.19 3.34
C LYS A 47 -14.94 -13.32 2.38
N LEU A 48 -14.75 -13.12 1.08
CA LEU A 48 -15.03 -14.14 0.08
C LEU A 48 -14.13 -15.38 0.23
N THR A 49 -12.88 -15.21 0.68
CA THR A 49 -11.97 -16.32 0.96
C THR A 49 -12.52 -17.22 2.07
N LEU A 50 -13.04 -16.64 3.15
CA LEU A 50 -13.69 -17.40 4.23
C LEU A 50 -14.95 -18.12 3.72
N GLU A 51 -15.78 -17.43 2.92
CA GLU A 51 -16.97 -18.05 2.34
C GLU A 51 -16.65 -19.22 1.40
N VAL A 52 -15.54 -19.15 0.65
CA VAL A 52 -15.04 -20.27 -0.19
C VAL A 52 -14.61 -21.43 0.70
N HIS A 53 -13.87 -21.15 1.77
CA HIS A 53 -13.44 -22.18 2.70
C HIS A 53 -14.63 -22.92 3.32
N ASP A 54 -15.66 -22.19 3.75
CA ASP A 54 -16.88 -22.76 4.31
C ASP A 54 -17.67 -23.55 3.25
N ALA A 55 -17.79 -23.02 2.03
CA ALA A 55 -18.51 -23.69 0.95
C ALA A 55 -17.80 -24.98 0.50
N LEU A 56 -16.45 -25.00 0.47
CA LEU A 56 -15.66 -26.20 0.23
C LEU A 56 -15.84 -27.24 1.34
N SER A 57 -15.84 -26.79 2.61
CA SER A 57 -16.03 -27.68 3.77
C SER A 57 -17.41 -28.31 3.79
N ASN A 58 -18.43 -27.57 3.38
CA ASN A 58 -19.82 -28.02 3.35
C ASN A 58 -20.21 -28.75 2.05
N GLY A 59 -19.34 -28.76 1.03
CA GLY A 59 -19.64 -29.36 -0.27
C GLY A 59 -20.73 -28.63 -1.07
N ASP A 60 -20.93 -27.32 -0.84
CA ASP A 60 -21.98 -26.54 -1.50
C ASP A 60 -21.52 -26.03 -2.88
N GLU A 61 -21.83 -26.82 -3.91
CA GLU A 61 -21.45 -26.53 -5.30
C GLU A 61 -22.06 -25.22 -5.82
N GLN A 62 -23.33 -24.96 -5.50
CA GLN A 62 -24.02 -23.76 -5.99
C GLN A 62 -23.40 -22.49 -5.41
N LYS A 63 -23.06 -22.52 -4.12
CA LYS A 63 -22.36 -21.41 -3.47
C LYS A 63 -20.95 -21.24 -4.05
N LEU A 64 -20.24 -22.32 -4.34
CA LEU A 64 -18.91 -22.25 -4.97
C LEU A 64 -18.96 -21.63 -6.36
N LEU A 65 -19.96 -21.97 -7.20
CA LEU A 65 -20.13 -21.35 -8.52
C LEU A 65 -20.37 -19.83 -8.43
N LYS A 66 -21.19 -19.39 -7.46
CA LYS A 66 -21.40 -17.96 -7.19
C LYS A 66 -20.10 -17.28 -6.75
N LEU A 67 -19.37 -17.88 -5.82
CA LEU A 67 -18.10 -17.35 -5.33
C LEU A 67 -17.05 -17.29 -6.43
N ARG A 68 -16.95 -18.33 -7.27
CA ARG A 68 -16.07 -18.36 -8.44
C ARG A 68 -16.36 -17.20 -9.40
N THR A 69 -17.64 -16.91 -9.62
CA THR A 69 -18.08 -15.77 -10.44
C THR A 69 -17.67 -14.43 -9.79
N SER A 70 -17.87 -14.29 -8.47
CA SER A 70 -17.41 -13.10 -7.74
C SER A 70 -15.90 -12.89 -7.84
N PHE A 71 -15.10 -13.94 -7.68
CA PHE A 71 -13.64 -13.86 -7.85
C PHE A 71 -13.23 -13.53 -9.29
N THR A 72 -13.96 -14.06 -10.28
CA THR A 72 -13.74 -13.77 -11.71
C THR A 72 -13.92 -12.28 -12.02
N ASN A 73 -14.87 -11.61 -11.36
CA ASN A 73 -15.11 -10.17 -11.51
C ASN A 73 -14.11 -9.30 -10.74
N LEU A 74 -13.50 -9.83 -9.66
CA LEU A 74 -12.56 -9.10 -8.80
C LEU A 74 -11.09 -9.24 -9.21
N LEU A 75 -10.74 -10.32 -9.90
CA LEU A 75 -9.37 -10.67 -10.26
C LEU A 75 -9.11 -10.52 -11.76
N ASN A 76 -7.84 -10.50 -12.15
CA ASN A 76 -7.46 -10.31 -13.54
C ASN A 76 -7.25 -11.66 -14.25
N LEU A 77 -8.21 -12.08 -15.07
CA LEU A 77 -8.14 -13.33 -15.83
C LEU A 77 -6.98 -13.41 -16.83
N THR A 78 -6.37 -12.29 -17.22
CA THR A 78 -5.19 -12.31 -18.09
C THR A 78 -3.94 -12.81 -17.35
N HIS A 79 -3.92 -12.68 -16.03
CA HIS A 79 -2.80 -13.11 -15.20
C HIS A 79 -2.87 -14.62 -14.90
N TYR A 80 -1.75 -15.32 -15.11
CA TYR A 80 -1.68 -16.78 -14.92
C TYR A 80 -2.06 -17.22 -13.49
N GLU A 81 -1.48 -16.58 -12.47
CA GLU A 81 -1.75 -16.91 -11.06
C GLU A 81 -3.21 -16.71 -10.66
N ASP A 82 -3.90 -15.72 -11.25
CA ASP A 82 -5.30 -15.44 -10.93
C ASP A 82 -6.22 -16.50 -11.54
N ARG A 83 -5.92 -16.97 -12.76
CA ARG A 83 -6.65 -18.10 -13.36
C ARG A 83 -6.49 -19.37 -12.55
N LYS A 84 -5.27 -19.66 -12.07
CA LYS A 84 -4.99 -20.84 -11.23
C LYS A 84 -5.72 -20.74 -9.89
N LEU A 85 -5.72 -19.57 -9.27
CA LEU A 85 -6.48 -19.31 -8.04
C LEU A 85 -7.99 -19.56 -8.24
N ILE A 86 -8.57 -19.08 -9.33
CA ILE A 86 -9.99 -19.30 -9.65
C ILE A 86 -10.28 -20.78 -9.94
N ALA A 87 -9.34 -21.49 -10.58
CA ALA A 87 -9.46 -22.93 -10.82
C ALA A 87 -9.47 -23.76 -9.53
N CYS A 88 -8.88 -23.26 -8.43
CA CYS A 88 -8.98 -23.92 -7.12
C CYS A 88 -10.40 -23.88 -6.53
N ILE A 89 -11.28 -22.98 -7.00
CA ILE A 89 -12.66 -22.83 -6.51
C ILE A 89 -13.58 -23.80 -7.27
N GLU A 90 -13.39 -25.09 -7.03
CA GLU A 90 -14.19 -26.16 -7.60
C GLU A 90 -14.25 -27.36 -6.65
N LEU A 91 -15.35 -28.12 -6.71
CA LEU A 91 -15.44 -29.39 -5.99
C LEU A 91 -14.61 -30.48 -6.66
N GLY A 92 -14.21 -31.48 -5.88
CA GLY A 92 -13.50 -32.67 -6.35
C GLY A 92 -12.03 -32.73 -5.95
N GLY A 93 -11.51 -33.95 -5.84
CA GLY A 93 -10.17 -34.21 -5.32
C GLY A 93 -10.08 -34.09 -3.80
N ASP A 94 -8.87 -33.91 -3.29
CA ASP A 94 -8.59 -33.71 -1.86
C ASP A 94 -8.94 -32.27 -1.45
N VAL A 95 -10.09 -32.11 -0.80
CA VAL A 95 -10.63 -30.81 -0.37
C VAL A 95 -9.63 -30.06 0.51
N GLY A 96 -8.96 -30.76 1.44
CA GLY A 96 -8.00 -30.13 2.35
C GLY A 96 -6.79 -29.55 1.62
N LYS A 97 -6.26 -30.28 0.62
CA LYS A 97 -5.17 -29.76 -0.23
C LYS A 97 -5.60 -28.55 -1.06
N LYS A 98 -6.80 -28.58 -1.65
CA LYS A 98 -7.32 -27.45 -2.44
C LYS A 98 -7.56 -26.21 -1.57
N GLN A 99 -8.11 -26.38 -0.37
CA GLN A 99 -8.31 -25.29 0.58
C GLN A 99 -6.98 -24.63 0.96
N ASN A 100 -5.95 -25.44 1.27
CA ASN A 100 -4.62 -24.93 1.59
C ASN A 100 -3.98 -24.21 0.40
N GLU A 101 -4.00 -24.81 -0.79
CA GLU A 101 -3.45 -24.17 -1.99
C GLU A 101 -4.17 -22.86 -2.32
N PHE A 102 -5.50 -22.82 -2.20
CA PHE A 102 -6.29 -21.61 -2.38
C PHE A 102 -5.89 -20.51 -1.38
N ALA A 103 -5.77 -20.85 -0.09
CA ALA A 103 -5.36 -19.92 0.95
C ALA A 103 -3.94 -19.37 0.72
N GLU A 104 -3.00 -20.22 0.30
CA GLU A 104 -1.63 -19.83 -0.04
C GLU A 104 -1.61 -18.87 -1.24
N ARG A 105 -2.31 -19.20 -2.34
CA ARG A 105 -2.40 -18.33 -3.53
C ARG A 105 -3.01 -16.96 -3.21
N ILE A 106 -4.02 -16.91 -2.33
CA ILE A 106 -4.59 -15.66 -1.81
C ILE A 106 -3.56 -14.88 -1.00
N SER A 107 -2.74 -15.54 -0.18
CA SER A 107 -1.70 -14.85 0.59
C SER A 107 -0.68 -14.16 -0.31
N PHE A 108 -0.27 -14.80 -1.42
CA PHE A 108 0.60 -14.20 -2.44
C PHE A 108 -0.06 -13.02 -3.16
N LEU A 109 -1.35 -13.14 -3.48
CA LEU A 109 -2.14 -12.05 -4.07
C LEU A 109 -2.15 -10.82 -3.15
N LEU A 110 -2.48 -11.00 -1.88
CA LEU A 110 -2.56 -9.92 -0.89
C LEU A 110 -1.19 -9.32 -0.58
N LYS A 111 -0.13 -10.14 -0.61
CA LYS A 111 1.24 -9.67 -0.47
C LYS A 111 1.66 -8.77 -1.63
N HIS A 112 1.34 -9.19 -2.87
CA HIS A 112 1.61 -8.39 -4.07
C HIS A 112 0.85 -7.08 -4.08
N ASP A 113 -0.45 -7.09 -3.73
CA ASP A 113 -1.25 -5.86 -3.61
C ASP A 113 -0.64 -4.87 -2.62
N TRP A 114 -0.16 -5.35 -1.46
CA TRP A 114 0.52 -4.49 -0.49
C TRP A 114 1.80 -3.85 -1.04
N GLU A 115 2.60 -4.60 -1.80
CA GLU A 115 3.81 -4.07 -2.43
C GLU A 115 3.49 -3.05 -3.50
N ARG A 116 2.45 -3.30 -4.29
CA ARG A 116 1.94 -2.37 -5.29
C ARG A 116 1.46 -1.07 -4.68
N VAL A 117 0.69 -1.12 -3.59
CA VAL A 117 0.21 0.09 -2.92
C VAL A 117 1.38 0.94 -2.43
N LYS A 118 2.42 0.33 -1.85
CA LYS A 118 3.62 1.08 -1.46
C LYS A 118 4.30 1.75 -2.65
N HIS A 119 4.30 1.08 -3.80
CA HIS A 119 4.86 1.62 -5.05
C HIS A 119 4.02 2.78 -5.60
N GLU A 120 2.70 2.64 -5.60
CA GLU A 120 1.74 3.64 -6.10
C GLU A 120 1.76 4.93 -5.26
N VAL A 121 1.89 4.81 -3.93
CA VAL A 121 1.85 5.98 -3.03
C VAL A 121 3.21 6.66 -2.82
N SER A 122 4.32 5.93 -2.99
CA SER A 122 5.65 6.51 -2.77
C SER A 122 6.19 7.12 -4.06
N PHE A 123 6.25 8.45 -4.07
CA PHE A 123 6.80 9.24 -5.20
C PHE A 123 8.23 8.80 -5.57
N TYR A 124 9.08 8.54 -4.57
CA TYR A 124 10.44 8.03 -4.79
C TYR A 124 10.44 6.61 -5.35
N SER A 125 9.50 5.77 -4.91
CA SER A 125 9.42 4.40 -5.42
C SER A 125 9.02 4.34 -6.89
N LYS A 126 8.15 5.25 -7.34
CA LYS A 126 7.72 5.33 -8.73
C LYS A 126 8.84 5.73 -9.69
N PHE A 127 9.77 6.58 -9.23
CA PHE A 127 10.88 7.05 -10.05
C PHE A 127 12.15 6.19 -9.95
N LEU A 128 12.41 5.57 -8.79
CA LEU A 128 13.67 4.86 -8.54
C LEU A 128 13.54 3.34 -8.54
N TYR A 129 12.31 2.78 -8.46
CA TYR A 129 12.10 1.35 -8.29
C TYR A 129 11.20 0.77 -9.37
N HIS A 130 11.50 -0.48 -9.73
CA HIS A 130 10.71 -1.25 -10.68
C HIS A 130 9.37 -1.65 -10.05
N GLU A 131 8.36 -1.83 -10.90
CA GLU A 131 7.07 -2.35 -10.45
C GLU A 131 7.25 -3.72 -9.77
N PRO A 132 6.57 -3.96 -8.64
CA PRO A 132 6.69 -5.22 -7.92
C PRO A 132 6.17 -6.36 -8.78
N LYS A 133 6.99 -7.41 -8.95
CA LYS A 133 6.60 -8.64 -9.63
C LYS A 133 5.98 -9.61 -8.63
N ARG A 134 4.89 -10.27 -9.03
CA ARG A 134 4.27 -11.30 -8.20
C ARG A 134 5.10 -12.58 -8.27
N VAL A 135 5.36 -13.20 -7.12
CA VAL A 135 5.99 -14.52 -7.02
C VAL A 135 5.00 -15.57 -7.53
N SER A 136 5.45 -16.47 -8.41
CA SER A 136 4.62 -17.58 -8.86
C SER A 136 4.48 -18.62 -7.74
N TYR A 137 3.28 -19.16 -7.60
CA TYR A 137 3.06 -20.24 -6.63
C TYR A 137 3.82 -21.51 -6.99
N ASP A 138 3.91 -21.80 -8.30
CA ASP A 138 4.55 -23.02 -8.79
C ASP A 138 6.07 -22.94 -8.51
N ASP A 139 6.69 -21.77 -8.73
CA ASP A 139 8.09 -21.50 -8.35
C ASP A 139 8.31 -21.69 -6.84
N TRP A 140 7.43 -21.12 -6.02
CA TRP A 140 7.54 -21.23 -4.55
C TRP A 140 7.42 -22.67 -4.04
N LYS A 141 6.54 -23.48 -4.64
CA LYS A 141 6.32 -24.87 -4.24
C LYS A 141 7.47 -25.79 -4.66
N CYS A 142 8.18 -25.44 -5.74
CA CYS A 142 9.31 -26.20 -6.28
C CYS A 142 10.65 -25.89 -5.60
N ASP A 143 10.72 -24.92 -4.69
CA ASP A 143 11.95 -24.55 -3.98
C ASP A 143 12.14 -25.39 -2.69
N PRO A 144 12.98 -26.44 -2.68
CA PRO A 144 13.24 -27.24 -1.49
C PRO A 144 13.96 -26.46 -0.38
N GLU A 145 14.60 -25.33 -0.70
CA GLU A 145 15.37 -24.52 0.26
C GLU A 145 14.49 -23.59 1.11
N MET A 146 13.23 -23.35 0.72
CA MET A 146 12.36 -22.36 1.35
C MET A 146 11.56 -22.90 2.56
N CYS A 147 11.62 -24.21 2.82
CA CYS A 147 11.00 -24.87 3.98
C CYS A 147 11.78 -24.68 5.29
N THR A 148 12.94 -24.01 5.25
CA THR A 148 13.63 -23.59 6.48
C THR A 148 13.22 -22.15 6.82
N CYS A 149 12.79 -21.97 8.06
CA CYS A 149 12.49 -20.69 8.69
C CYS A 149 13.59 -19.64 8.40
N SER A 150 13.46 -18.86 7.32
CA SER A 150 14.37 -17.76 7.01
C SER A 150 14.09 -16.58 7.93
N LYS A 151 14.65 -16.64 9.15
CA LYS A 151 14.75 -15.53 10.09
C LYS A 151 15.62 -14.37 9.59
N ASP A 152 16.27 -14.46 8.43
CA ASP A 152 17.43 -13.60 8.13
C ASP A 152 17.25 -12.49 7.07
N LYS A 153 16.04 -12.25 6.54
CA LYS A 153 15.83 -11.12 5.59
C LYS A 153 15.13 -9.89 6.18
N ARG A 154 14.80 -9.91 7.48
CA ARG A 154 14.22 -8.73 8.18
C ARG A 154 15.27 -7.68 8.57
N ALA A 155 16.56 -8.01 8.58
CA ALA A 155 17.62 -7.08 8.98
C ALA A 155 17.93 -6.00 7.92
N LEU A 156 17.74 -6.27 6.63
CA LEU A 156 18.15 -5.35 5.56
C LEU A 156 17.11 -4.26 5.21
N TYR A 157 15.84 -4.47 5.54
CA TYR A 157 14.81 -3.44 5.33
C TYR A 157 14.60 -2.52 6.55
N ALA A 158 15.11 -2.89 7.73
CA ALA A 158 15.03 -2.05 8.93
C ALA A 158 16.04 -0.89 8.94
N ILE A 159 17.13 -0.97 8.15
CA ILE A 159 18.19 0.05 8.14
C ILE A 159 17.84 1.23 7.21
N VAL A 160 16.96 1.03 6.22
CA VAL A 160 16.65 2.08 5.21
C VAL A 160 15.35 2.84 5.50
N SER A 161 14.50 2.37 6.43
CA SER A 161 13.23 3.04 6.78
C SER A 161 13.33 4.05 7.94
N VAL A 162 14.44 4.06 8.68
CA VAL A 162 14.62 4.93 9.86
C VAL A 162 14.84 6.43 9.54
N PRO A 163 15.42 6.88 8.40
CA PRO A 163 15.66 8.31 8.22
C PRO A 163 14.39 9.10 7.87
N TYR A 164 13.36 8.48 7.30
CA TYR A 164 12.20 9.22 6.77
C TYR A 164 11.25 9.72 7.86
N CYS A 165 11.03 8.99 8.95
CA CYS A 165 10.30 9.51 10.11
C CYS A 165 11.09 10.62 10.82
N PHE A 166 12.42 10.47 10.93
CA PHE A 166 13.26 11.44 11.63
C PHE A 166 13.37 12.80 10.91
N ILE A 167 13.29 12.82 9.57
CA ILE A 167 13.31 14.08 8.81
C ILE A 167 11.93 14.76 8.83
N PHE A 168 10.84 14.01 8.73
CA PHE A 168 9.49 14.59 8.71
C PHE A 168 9.07 15.17 10.07
N ASP A 169 9.39 14.49 11.17
CA ASP A 169 9.11 14.98 12.52
C ASP A 169 9.94 16.24 12.85
N ARG A 170 11.16 16.34 12.33
CA ARG A 170 12.03 17.51 12.54
C ARG A 170 11.59 18.72 11.73
N VAL A 171 11.04 18.52 10.53
CA VAL A 171 10.47 19.59 9.70
C VAL A 171 9.17 20.12 10.31
N ASN A 172 8.28 19.24 10.79
CA ASN A 172 7.05 19.65 11.48
C ASN A 172 7.35 20.35 12.81
N SER A 173 8.29 19.84 13.63
CA SER A 173 8.72 20.50 14.86
C SER A 173 9.35 21.87 14.62
N PHE A 174 10.03 22.06 13.48
CA PHE A 174 10.61 23.35 13.12
C PHE A 174 9.54 24.34 12.64
N ALA A 175 8.55 23.89 11.87
CA ALA A 175 7.41 24.71 11.44
C ALA A 175 6.57 25.19 12.63
N GLU A 176 6.30 24.32 13.61
CA GLU A 176 5.59 24.69 14.85
C GLU A 176 6.36 25.71 15.68
N LYS A 177 7.69 25.56 15.78
CA LYS A 177 8.56 26.50 16.50
C LYS A 177 8.62 27.87 15.81
N GLN A 178 8.63 27.92 14.48
CA GLN A 178 8.54 29.18 13.75
C GLN A 178 7.18 29.85 13.95
N ALA A 179 6.07 29.11 13.83
CA ALA A 179 4.73 29.66 14.04
C ALA A 179 4.55 30.24 15.46
N ALA A 180 5.05 29.52 16.48
CA ALA A 180 5.04 30.00 17.86
C ALA A 180 5.93 31.23 18.07
N PHE A 181 7.05 31.35 17.36
CA PHE A 181 7.93 32.52 17.42
C PHE A 181 7.27 33.76 16.81
N PHE A 182 6.62 33.62 15.64
CA PHE A 182 5.90 34.73 15.01
C PHE A 182 4.71 35.20 15.85
N LEU A 183 3.90 34.29 16.41
CA LEU A 183 2.83 34.64 17.35
C LEU A 183 3.35 35.40 18.59
N LYS A 184 4.57 35.09 19.05
CA LYS A 184 5.18 35.77 20.20
C LYS A 184 5.70 37.16 19.85
N LEU A 185 6.06 37.40 18.58
CA LEU A 185 6.43 38.72 18.08
C LEU A 185 5.19 39.61 17.90
N ASP A 186 4.10 39.08 17.37
CA ASP A 186 2.84 39.83 17.20
C ASP A 186 2.26 40.26 18.55
N ASN A 187 2.20 39.35 19.53
CA ASN A 187 1.76 39.67 20.89
C ASN A 187 2.66 40.69 21.62
N LYS A 188 3.91 40.88 21.17
CA LYS A 188 4.84 41.85 21.73
C LYS A 188 4.75 43.20 21.01
N ALA A 189 4.29 43.21 19.76
CA ALA A 189 3.98 44.42 19.01
C ALA A 189 2.69 45.10 19.49
N GLU A 190 1.70 44.33 19.93
CA GLU A 190 0.43 44.86 20.49
C GLU A 190 0.53 45.43 21.91
N LYS A 191 1.64 45.15 22.63
CA LYS A 191 1.87 45.63 24.01
C LYS A 191 2.77 46.86 24.10
N LYS A 192 3.02 47.53 22.98
CA LYS A 192 3.73 48.82 22.91
C LYS A 192 2.78 49.88 22.37
#